data_AF-A0A937FY77-F1
#
_entry.id   AF-A0A937FY77-F1
#
_cell.length_a   1.000
_cell.length_b   1.000
_cell.length_c   1.000
_cell.angle_alpha   90.00
_cell.angle_beta   90.00
_cell.angle_gamma   90.00
#
_symmetry.space_group_name_H-M   'P 1'
#
loop_
_entity.id
_entity.type
_entity.pdbx_description
1 polymer ?
#
loop_
_entity_poly.entity_id
_entity_poly.type
_entity_poly.pdbx_seq_one_letter_code
_entity_poly.pdbx_strand_id
1 'polypeptide(L)'
;MRTLLFLCAYLFTSVLFGQVGVNNPNPDPSSILDINANDKGILIPRMTSAEMTLISSPAEGLLVYNKDESRFYFYNAGWFALNEMVRSAGSSDISHTGDVNVTGEVSATSYGLNASGNGPVPKGGIIMWSGSTPPTGWALCNGTNGTPDLRGRFIIGYNPSVTDYNQPGNRSTGGATNGKTGGSESVTLTQSQMPSHSHGNGTLYTQAAGNHTHTVPMDQHGAGGSNVVYSPTGQNGFNIADPTTSTAGSHTHTILGATATAGSSQAHENRPPYYVLAFIMKL
;
A
#
# COMPACT_ATOMS: atom_id res chain seq x y z
N MET A 1 1.37 -69.50 85.47
CA MET A 1 2.26 -68.43 84.93
C MET A 1 3.41 -69.14 84.22
N ARG A 2 3.54 -68.98 82.89
CA ARG A 2 4.63 -68.22 82.22
C ARG A 2 5.96 -69.01 82.24
N THR A 3 6.69 -69.31 81.17
CA THR A 3 6.79 -68.72 79.82
C THR A 3 7.61 -69.67 78.94
N LEU A 4 7.30 -69.73 77.63
CA LEU A 4 8.10 -70.41 76.61
C LEU A 4 9.20 -69.50 76.02
N LEU A 5 10.17 -70.17 75.39
CA LEU A 5 10.99 -69.78 74.22
C LEU A 5 12.21 -68.85 74.42
N PHE A 6 13.33 -69.20 73.78
CA PHE A 6 13.97 -68.41 72.70
C PHE A 6 15.11 -69.21 72.04
N LEU A 7 14.84 -69.78 70.86
CA LEU A 7 15.84 -70.13 69.84
C LEU A 7 15.74 -69.04 68.77
N CYS A 8 16.75 -68.20 68.63
CA CYS A 8 16.79 -67.12 67.64
C CYS A 8 17.96 -67.37 66.68
N ALA A 9 17.65 -67.96 65.53
CA ALA A 9 18.56 -68.04 64.38
C ALA A 9 18.29 -66.82 63.48
N TYR A 10 19.31 -66.00 63.30
CA TYR A 10 19.30 -64.78 62.50
C TYR A 10 19.46 -65.15 61.01
N LEU A 11 18.42 -64.94 60.20
CA LEU A 11 18.48 -65.03 58.75
C LEU A 11 17.58 -63.93 58.17
N PHE A 12 18.15 -63.02 57.37
CA PHE A 12 17.52 -62.35 56.21
C PHE A 12 18.61 -61.47 55.56
N THR A 13 19.25 -61.86 54.44
CA THR A 13 18.82 -61.85 53.03
C THR A 13 18.54 -60.44 52.48
N SER A 14 19.26 -60.06 51.43
CA SER A 14 19.16 -58.79 50.71
C SER A 14 17.80 -58.61 50.03
N VAL A 15 17.29 -57.38 50.06
CA VAL A 15 15.98 -57.01 49.50
C VAL A 15 16.11 -56.78 47.99
N LEU A 16 15.39 -57.56 47.19
CA LEU A 16 15.15 -57.28 45.77
C LEU A 16 13.88 -56.43 45.66
N PHE A 17 13.94 -55.30 44.96
CA PHE A 17 12.75 -54.53 44.61
C PHE A 17 12.05 -55.22 43.44
N GLY A 18 10.78 -55.61 43.61
CA GLY A 18 9.97 -56.20 42.54
C GLY A 18 9.20 -55.13 41.78
N GLN A 19 9.53 -54.94 40.50
CA GLN A 19 8.70 -54.21 39.53
C GLN A 19 7.46 -55.06 39.17
N VAL A 20 6.31 -54.41 38.97
CA VAL A 20 5.06 -55.11 38.65
C VAL A 20 4.85 -55.12 37.14
N GLY A 21 4.97 -56.30 36.54
CA GLY A 21 4.56 -56.54 35.16
C GLY A 21 3.18 -57.14 35.08
N VAL A 22 2.28 -56.54 34.31
CA VAL A 22 1.00 -57.14 33.94
C VAL A 22 1.05 -57.51 32.47
N ASN A 23 1.11 -58.82 32.21
CA ASN A 23 1.27 -59.37 30.86
C ASN A 23 2.56 -58.88 30.14
N ASN A 24 3.54 -58.43 30.93
CA ASN A 24 4.91 -58.18 30.49
C ASN A 24 5.89 -58.89 31.45
N PRO A 25 6.57 -59.98 31.04
CA PRO A 25 7.48 -60.72 31.91
C PRO A 25 8.82 -60.00 32.13
N ASN A 26 9.13 -59.00 31.31
CA ASN A 26 10.29 -58.14 31.48
C ASN A 26 9.81 -56.69 31.53
N PRO A 27 9.19 -56.25 32.65
CA PRO A 27 8.81 -54.85 32.82
C PRO A 27 10.01 -53.95 32.59
N ASP A 28 9.77 -52.79 32.00
CA ASP A 28 10.84 -51.83 31.82
C ASP A 28 11.48 -51.49 33.19
N PRO A 29 12.82 -51.54 33.33
CA PRO A 29 13.50 -51.24 34.60
C PRO A 29 13.20 -49.85 35.19
N SER A 30 12.71 -48.91 34.37
CA SER A 30 12.28 -47.57 34.82
C SER A 30 10.84 -47.51 35.32
N SER A 31 10.07 -48.60 35.18
CA SER A 31 8.68 -48.68 35.56
C SER A 31 8.50 -49.33 36.93
N ILE A 32 7.60 -48.77 37.75
CA ILE A 32 7.07 -49.48 38.92
C ILE A 32 5.94 -50.43 38.50
N LEU A 33 5.21 -50.05 37.43
CA LEU A 33 4.12 -50.80 36.83
C LEU A 33 4.19 -50.72 35.31
N ASP A 34 4.31 -51.87 34.65
CA ASP A 34 4.31 -52.02 33.19
C ASP A 34 3.16 -52.94 32.77
N ILE A 35 2.30 -52.48 31.87
CA ILE A 35 1.12 -53.22 31.42
C ILE A 35 1.14 -53.32 29.90
N ASN A 36 1.15 -54.55 29.38
CA ASN A 36 1.16 -54.82 27.96
C ASN A 36 -0.13 -55.54 27.52
N ALA A 37 -0.94 -54.92 26.67
CA ALA A 37 -2.09 -55.54 26.01
C ALA A 37 -2.45 -54.82 24.71
N ASN A 38 -2.96 -55.56 23.72
CA ASN A 38 -3.36 -55.02 22.40
C ASN A 38 -4.85 -54.70 22.29
N ASP A 39 -5.66 -55.18 23.23
CA ASP A 39 -7.12 -55.18 23.19
C ASP A 39 -7.75 -54.84 24.56
N LYS A 40 -6.95 -54.42 25.53
CA LYS A 40 -7.37 -54.13 26.91
C LYS A 40 -6.79 -52.80 27.38
N GLY A 41 -7.48 -52.17 28.31
CA GLY A 41 -7.03 -50.95 28.98
C GLY A 41 -6.99 -51.12 30.50
N ILE A 42 -6.67 -50.02 31.19
CA ILE A 42 -6.64 -49.98 32.65
C ILE A 42 -8.00 -49.47 33.15
N LEU A 43 -8.68 -50.27 33.97
CA LEU A 43 -9.79 -49.78 34.78
C LEU A 43 -9.23 -49.27 36.09
N ILE A 44 -9.19 -47.95 36.21
CA ILE A 44 -8.90 -47.26 37.47
C ILE A 44 -10.13 -47.31 38.40
N PRO A 45 -10.02 -46.95 39.69
CA PRO A 45 -11.15 -46.94 40.62
C PRO A 45 -12.35 -46.17 40.06
N ARG A 46 -13.50 -46.85 39.97
CA ARG A 46 -14.76 -46.30 39.44
C ARG A 46 -15.74 -46.06 40.58
N MET A 47 -16.16 -44.83 40.77
CA MET A 47 -16.97 -44.43 41.93
C MET A 47 -18.00 -43.36 41.55
N THR A 48 -19.04 -43.19 42.36
CA THR A 48 -20.02 -42.09 42.24
C THR A 48 -19.38 -40.77 42.69
N SER A 49 -19.98 -39.62 42.35
CA SER A 49 -19.53 -38.32 42.84
C SER A 49 -19.57 -38.27 44.38
N ALA A 50 -20.60 -38.86 44.99
CA ALA A 50 -20.71 -38.97 46.44
C ALA A 50 -19.54 -39.76 47.04
N GLU A 51 -19.25 -40.94 46.49
CA GLU A 51 -18.12 -41.78 46.91
C GLU A 51 -16.77 -41.07 46.70
N MET A 52 -16.57 -40.36 45.59
CA MET A 52 -15.35 -39.60 45.28
C MET A 52 -15.08 -38.49 46.29
N THR A 53 -16.12 -37.76 46.70
CA THR A 53 -16.01 -36.69 47.71
C THR A 53 -15.79 -37.22 49.14
N LEU A 54 -16.10 -38.49 49.39
CA LEU A 54 -15.88 -39.15 50.69
C LEU A 54 -14.45 -39.70 50.84
N ILE A 55 -13.61 -39.64 49.81
CA ILE A 55 -12.20 -40.00 49.94
C ILE A 55 -11.53 -39.03 50.92
N SER A 56 -11.15 -39.53 52.09
CA SER A 56 -10.44 -38.76 53.09
C SER A 56 -8.98 -38.56 52.68
N SER A 57 -8.52 -37.31 52.65
CA SER A 57 -7.13 -36.94 52.33
C SER A 57 -6.60 -37.58 51.03
N PRO A 58 -7.27 -37.35 49.87
CA PRO A 58 -6.81 -37.89 48.59
C PRO A 58 -5.40 -37.38 48.27
N ALA A 59 -4.55 -38.27 47.76
CA ALA A 59 -3.19 -37.93 47.36
C ALA A 59 -3.20 -37.05 46.09
N GLU A 60 -2.24 -36.14 45.97
CA GLU A 60 -2.00 -35.42 44.71
C GLU A 60 -1.71 -36.41 43.58
N GLY A 61 -2.34 -36.21 42.43
CA GLY A 61 -2.27 -37.11 41.27
C GLY A 61 -3.20 -38.33 41.35
N LEU A 62 -4.01 -38.49 42.41
CA LEU A 62 -4.96 -39.60 42.50
C LEU A 62 -5.96 -39.55 41.34
N LEU A 63 -5.94 -40.56 40.48
CA LEU A 63 -6.80 -40.67 39.31
C LEU A 63 -7.99 -41.61 39.59
N VAL A 64 -9.21 -41.13 39.33
CA VAL A 64 -10.45 -41.90 39.48
C VAL A 64 -11.35 -41.70 38.27
N TYR A 65 -12.22 -42.68 37.99
CA TYR A 65 -13.27 -42.54 37.00
C TYR A 65 -14.59 -42.31 37.72
N ASN A 66 -15.18 -41.13 37.53
CA ASN A 66 -16.47 -40.80 38.09
C ASN A 66 -17.57 -41.40 37.20
N LYS A 67 -18.41 -42.28 37.78
CA LYS A 67 -19.50 -42.98 37.09
C LYS A 67 -20.71 -42.07 36.82
N ASP A 68 -20.98 -41.13 37.72
CA ASP A 68 -22.14 -40.23 37.60
C ASP A 68 -21.90 -39.23 36.46
N GLU A 69 -20.65 -38.80 36.29
CA GLU A 69 -20.25 -37.80 35.28
C GLU A 69 -19.54 -38.40 34.05
N SER A 70 -19.30 -39.72 34.06
CA SER A 70 -18.68 -40.49 32.98
C SER A 70 -17.29 -39.98 32.54
N ARG A 71 -16.48 -39.48 33.48
CA ARG A 71 -15.20 -38.80 33.18
C ARG A 71 -14.11 -39.18 34.16
N PHE A 72 -12.87 -39.02 33.71
CA PHE A 72 -11.70 -39.11 34.56
C PHE A 72 -11.54 -37.85 35.39
N TYR A 73 -11.14 -38.03 36.64
CA TYR A 73 -10.83 -36.99 37.60
C TYR A 73 -9.46 -37.24 38.21
N PHE A 74 -8.65 -36.20 38.37
CA PHE A 74 -7.45 -36.28 39.19
C PHE A 74 -7.50 -35.29 40.35
N TYR A 75 -6.86 -35.63 41.46
CA TYR A 75 -6.79 -34.75 42.62
C TYR A 75 -5.54 -33.86 42.59
N ASN A 76 -5.70 -32.55 42.76
CA ASN A 76 -4.61 -31.59 42.97
C ASN A 76 -5.13 -30.42 43.80
N ALA A 77 -5.06 -30.50 45.13
CA ALA A 77 -5.68 -29.54 46.04
C ALA A 77 -7.19 -29.29 45.74
N GLY A 78 -7.86 -30.29 45.16
CA GLY A 78 -9.21 -30.23 44.62
C GLY A 78 -9.39 -31.27 43.51
N TRP A 79 -10.63 -31.63 43.18
CA TRP A 79 -10.92 -32.56 42.08
C TRP A 79 -10.98 -31.83 40.75
N PHE A 80 -10.10 -32.20 39.82
CA PHE A 80 -10.06 -31.66 38.46
C PHE A 80 -10.57 -32.71 37.48
N ALA A 81 -11.62 -32.35 36.74
CA ALA A 81 -12.07 -33.17 35.62
C ALA A 81 -11.03 -33.12 34.50
N LEU A 82 -10.61 -34.28 34.01
CA LEU A 82 -9.94 -34.37 32.72
C LEU A 82 -11.03 -34.21 31.66
N ASN A 83 -11.08 -33.00 31.11
CA ASN A 83 -11.98 -32.72 30.02
C ASN A 83 -11.50 -33.42 28.74
N GLU A 84 -12.45 -33.69 27.85
CA GLU A 84 -12.18 -34.20 26.51
C GLU A 84 -10.94 -33.51 25.94
N MET A 85 -9.90 -34.29 25.58
CA MET A 85 -8.85 -33.78 24.70
C MET A 85 -9.58 -33.34 23.44
N VAL A 86 -9.76 -32.04 23.26
CA VAL A 86 -10.68 -31.45 22.27
C VAL A 86 -10.47 -32.09 20.91
N ARG A 87 -11.37 -33.00 20.57
CA ARG A 87 -11.79 -33.24 19.19
C ARG A 87 -13.27 -32.92 19.16
N SER A 88 -13.57 -31.63 19.25
CA SER A 88 -14.93 -31.14 19.12
C SER A 88 -15.44 -31.47 17.72
N ALA A 89 -16.26 -32.50 17.63
CA ALA A 89 -17.24 -32.62 16.58
C ALA A 89 -18.39 -31.65 16.91
N GLY A 90 -18.33 -30.42 16.39
CA GLY A 90 -19.49 -29.52 16.34
C GLY A 90 -19.53 -28.27 17.25
N SER A 91 -18.48 -27.95 18.03
CA SER A 91 -18.32 -26.59 18.57
C SER A 91 -17.64 -25.69 17.54
N SER A 92 -18.26 -24.57 17.19
CA SER A 92 -17.77 -23.58 16.23
C SER A 92 -16.77 -22.58 16.82
N ASP A 93 -16.56 -22.60 18.14
CA ASP A 93 -15.90 -21.50 18.84
C ASP A 93 -14.67 -21.99 19.63
N ILE A 94 -13.53 -21.37 19.37
CA ILE A 94 -12.33 -21.42 20.23
C ILE A 94 -12.44 -20.22 21.18
N SER A 95 -12.89 -20.45 22.42
CA SER A 95 -12.91 -19.42 23.47
C SER A 95 -11.65 -19.57 24.34
N HIS A 96 -10.72 -18.62 24.22
CA HIS A 96 -9.49 -18.58 25.01
C HIS A 96 -9.35 -17.22 25.69
N THR A 97 -8.90 -17.21 26.95
CA THR A 97 -8.54 -15.97 27.65
C THR A 97 -7.07 -15.68 27.35
N GLY A 98 -6.81 -14.84 26.35
CA GLY A 98 -5.46 -14.48 25.91
C GLY A 98 -5.25 -14.73 24.41
N ASP A 99 -3.99 -14.78 23.98
CA ASP A 99 -3.63 -14.96 22.58
C ASP A 99 -3.84 -16.41 22.12
N VAL A 100 -4.54 -16.58 20.99
CA VAL A 100 -4.59 -17.85 20.27
C VAL A 100 -3.48 -17.85 19.22
N ASN A 101 -2.39 -18.58 19.49
CA ASN A 101 -1.29 -18.72 18.53
C ASN A 101 -1.63 -19.82 17.51
N VAL A 102 -1.81 -19.44 16.23
CA VAL A 102 -2.02 -20.38 15.13
C VAL A 102 -0.80 -20.37 14.21
N THR A 103 -0.12 -21.51 14.07
CA THR A 103 1.10 -21.67 13.26
C THR A 103 0.82 -22.14 11.83
N GLY A 104 -0.44 -22.39 11.49
CA GLY A 104 -0.91 -22.82 10.16
C GLY A 104 -1.98 -21.89 9.58
N GLU A 105 -2.65 -22.35 8.52
CA GLU A 105 -3.71 -21.59 7.85
C GLU A 105 -5.03 -21.62 8.65
N VAL A 106 -5.65 -20.46 8.85
CA VAL A 106 -7.00 -20.33 9.40
C VAL A 106 -7.96 -20.07 8.24
N SER A 107 -8.83 -21.04 7.95
CA SER A 107 -9.92 -20.86 6.98
C SER A 107 -11.22 -20.54 7.73
N ALA A 108 -11.79 -19.36 7.47
CA ALA A 108 -13.04 -18.92 8.09
C ALA A 108 -14.00 -18.42 6.99
N THR A 109 -15.25 -18.89 7.03
CA THR A 109 -16.32 -18.38 6.14
C THR A 109 -16.77 -16.97 6.53
N SER A 110 -16.50 -16.57 7.77
CA SER A 110 -16.71 -15.22 8.30
C SER A 110 -15.72 -14.93 9.43
N TYR A 111 -15.02 -13.81 9.37
CA TYR A 111 -14.15 -13.33 10.44
C TYR A 111 -14.78 -12.08 11.08
N GLY A 112 -15.30 -12.24 12.30
CA GLY A 112 -15.89 -11.16 13.08
C GLY A 112 -15.08 -10.95 14.36
N LEU A 113 -14.33 -9.85 14.42
CA LEU A 113 -13.70 -9.43 15.67
C LEU A 113 -14.78 -8.74 16.52
N ASN A 114 -15.26 -9.40 17.59
CA ASN A 114 -16.12 -8.78 18.61
C ASN A 114 -15.31 -7.85 19.54
N ALA A 115 -14.34 -7.14 18.98
CA ALA A 115 -13.59 -6.08 19.62
C ALA A 115 -13.94 -4.78 18.88
N SER A 116 -14.95 -4.07 19.38
CA SER A 116 -15.16 -2.62 19.17
C SER A 116 -15.00 -2.08 17.73
N GLY A 117 -15.36 -2.84 16.69
CA GLY A 117 -15.53 -2.33 15.33
C GLY A 117 -14.28 -2.30 14.45
N ASN A 118 -13.17 -2.91 14.85
CA ASN A 118 -11.98 -3.01 14.01
C ASN A 118 -11.87 -4.43 13.45
N GLY A 119 -12.45 -4.67 12.26
CA GLY A 119 -11.93 -5.72 11.39
C GLY A 119 -10.44 -5.45 11.05
N PRO A 120 -9.76 -6.32 10.29
CA PRO A 120 -8.35 -6.11 9.92
C PRO A 120 -8.12 -4.76 9.21
N VAL A 121 -9.17 -4.19 8.62
CA VAL A 121 -9.21 -2.81 8.14
C VAL A 121 -10.22 -2.01 8.98
N PRO A 122 -9.80 -0.94 9.67
CA PRO A 122 -10.70 -0.10 10.46
C PRO A 122 -11.63 0.71 9.55
N LYS A 123 -12.74 1.21 10.12
CA LYS A 123 -13.64 2.14 9.44
C LYS A 123 -12.86 3.32 8.83
N GLY A 124 -13.20 3.69 7.60
CA GLY A 124 -12.50 4.73 6.85
C GLY A 124 -11.19 4.27 6.19
N GLY A 125 -10.74 3.02 6.43
CA GLY A 125 -9.62 2.44 5.70
C GLY A 125 -9.96 2.26 4.22
N ILE A 126 -9.01 2.62 3.35
CA ILE A 126 -9.16 2.59 1.89
C ILE A 126 -8.15 1.59 1.31
N ILE A 127 -8.63 0.71 0.44
CA ILE A 127 -7.79 -0.25 -0.29
C ILE A 127 -8.02 -0.14 -1.80
N MET A 128 -7.03 -0.57 -2.57
CA MET A 128 -7.17 -0.77 -4.01
C MET A 128 -7.98 -2.03 -4.31
N TRP A 129 -8.85 -1.96 -5.31
CA TRP A 129 -9.80 -3.01 -5.65
C TRP A 129 -9.85 -3.24 -7.17
N SER A 130 -9.64 -4.49 -7.58
CA SER A 130 -9.73 -4.90 -8.99
C SER A 130 -11.17 -5.28 -9.35
N GLY A 131 -12.06 -4.29 -9.35
CA GLY A 131 -13.47 -4.49 -9.74
C GLY A 131 -14.31 -3.23 -9.57
N SER A 132 -15.56 -3.30 -10.03
CA SER A 132 -16.52 -2.19 -9.95
C SER A 132 -17.58 -2.37 -8.86
N THR A 133 -17.73 -3.58 -8.30
CA THR A 133 -18.69 -3.86 -7.22
C THR A 133 -17.94 -4.11 -5.91
N PRO A 134 -18.13 -3.27 -4.87
CA PRO A 134 -17.52 -3.50 -3.57
C PRO A 134 -18.22 -4.65 -2.82
N PRO A 135 -17.51 -5.41 -1.98
CA PRO A 135 -18.12 -6.39 -1.08
C PRO A 135 -19.06 -5.73 -0.04
N THR A 136 -19.95 -6.52 0.58
CA THR A 136 -20.78 -6.06 1.69
C THR A 136 -19.92 -5.44 2.80
N GLY A 137 -20.34 -4.28 3.33
CA GLY A 137 -19.60 -3.54 4.35
C GLY A 137 -18.51 -2.60 3.81
N TRP A 138 -18.38 -2.48 2.49
CA TRP A 138 -17.50 -1.56 1.78
C TRP A 138 -18.30 -0.67 0.81
N ALA A 139 -17.75 0.49 0.45
CA ALA A 139 -18.30 1.36 -0.59
C ALA A 139 -17.21 1.83 -1.55
N LEU A 140 -17.57 2.11 -2.80
CA LEU A 140 -16.67 2.77 -3.77
C LEU A 140 -16.32 4.18 -3.29
N CYS A 141 -15.05 4.57 -3.42
CA CYS A 141 -14.58 5.94 -3.23
C CYS A 141 -14.96 6.83 -4.42
N ASN A 142 -16.25 7.09 -4.58
CA ASN A 142 -16.83 7.87 -5.67
C ASN A 142 -17.54 9.15 -5.18
N GLY A 143 -17.37 9.52 -3.90
CA GLY A 143 -18.02 10.67 -3.28
C GLY A 143 -19.41 10.39 -2.70
N THR A 144 -19.92 9.17 -2.83
CA THR A 144 -21.20 8.73 -2.24
C THR A 144 -20.97 7.90 -0.97
N ASN A 145 -22.02 7.64 -0.19
CA ASN A 145 -21.96 6.81 1.02
C ASN A 145 -20.90 7.25 2.05
N GLY A 146 -20.61 8.56 2.11
CA GLY A 146 -19.60 9.11 3.01
C GLY A 146 -18.15 8.78 2.64
N THR A 147 -17.89 8.32 1.41
CA THR A 147 -16.54 8.11 0.90
C THR A 147 -15.97 9.39 0.25
N PRO A 148 -14.64 9.57 0.19
CA PRO A 148 -14.04 10.56 -0.71
C PRO A 148 -14.25 10.15 -2.19
N ASP A 149 -14.23 11.12 -3.11
CA ASP A 149 -14.17 10.81 -4.55
C ASP A 149 -12.71 10.69 -4.96
N LEU A 150 -12.26 9.47 -5.24
CA LEU A 150 -10.88 9.15 -5.64
C LEU A 150 -10.78 8.74 -7.11
N ARG A 151 -11.88 8.82 -7.88
CA ARG A 151 -11.86 8.51 -9.32
C ARG A 151 -10.93 9.48 -10.04
N GLY A 152 -10.04 8.96 -10.89
CA GLY A 152 -9.08 9.75 -11.66
C GLY A 152 -8.03 10.50 -10.82
N ARG A 153 -7.86 10.15 -9.54
CA ARG A 153 -6.96 10.88 -8.64
C ARG A 153 -5.76 10.03 -8.23
N PHE A 154 -4.61 10.69 -8.22
CA PHE A 154 -3.39 10.14 -7.64
C PHE A 154 -3.38 10.36 -6.12
N ILE A 155 -2.89 9.37 -5.37
CA ILE A 155 -2.85 9.43 -3.90
C ILE A 155 -1.50 9.95 -3.44
N ILE A 156 -1.52 11.01 -2.63
CA ILE A 156 -0.33 11.61 -2.02
C ILE A 156 -0.41 11.44 -0.51
N GLY A 157 0.73 11.14 0.13
CA GLY A 157 0.82 11.02 1.57
C GLY A 157 0.54 12.35 2.28
N TYR A 158 -0.20 12.29 3.39
CA TYR A 158 -0.44 13.44 4.25
C TYR A 158 0.88 14.04 4.75
N ASN A 159 1.04 15.36 4.60
CA ASN A 159 2.19 16.10 5.09
C ASN A 159 1.73 17.42 5.74
N PRO A 160 1.76 17.53 7.09
CA PRO A 160 1.29 18.73 7.78
C PRO A 160 2.09 20.00 7.44
N SER A 161 3.34 19.86 6.99
CA SER A 161 4.25 20.97 6.70
C SER A 161 4.06 21.56 5.31
N VAL A 162 3.23 20.95 4.45
CA VAL A 162 3.03 21.38 3.06
C VAL A 162 1.57 21.78 2.87
N THR A 163 1.32 23.04 2.51
CA THR A 163 -0.04 23.61 2.35
C THR A 163 -0.95 22.78 1.46
N ASP A 164 -0.41 22.16 0.42
CA ASP A 164 -1.19 21.37 -0.54
C ASP A 164 -1.57 19.99 0.01
N TYR A 165 -0.85 19.48 1.00
CA TYR A 165 -0.96 18.11 1.52
C TYR A 165 -1.28 18.04 3.03
N ASN A 166 -1.58 19.18 3.66
CA ASN A 166 -1.76 19.29 5.11
C ASN A 166 -3.20 19.05 5.61
N GLN A 167 -4.10 18.54 4.77
CA GLN A 167 -5.49 18.28 5.17
C GLN A 167 -5.94 16.92 4.66
N PRO A 168 -5.80 15.85 5.48
CA PRO A 168 -6.32 14.54 5.14
C PRO A 168 -7.84 14.50 5.36
N GLY A 169 -8.49 13.49 4.81
CA GLY A 169 -9.88 13.19 5.17
C GLY A 169 -9.99 12.70 6.62
N ASN A 170 -11.17 12.82 7.23
CA ASN A 170 -11.43 12.43 8.62
C ASN A 170 -12.51 11.34 8.76
N ARG A 171 -12.63 10.47 7.75
CA ARG A 171 -13.64 9.39 7.74
C ARG A 171 -13.40 8.33 8.81
N SER A 172 -12.15 8.13 9.23
CA SER A 172 -11.77 7.20 10.31
C SER A 172 -12.38 7.55 11.66
N THR A 173 -12.70 8.83 11.90
CA THR A 173 -13.37 9.31 13.12
C THR A 173 -14.84 9.64 12.91
N GLY A 174 -15.42 9.23 11.76
CA GLY A 174 -16.82 9.50 11.42
C GLY A 174 -17.08 10.92 10.89
N GLY A 175 -16.03 11.70 10.59
CA GLY A 175 -16.17 13.05 10.04
C GLY A 175 -16.60 13.08 8.56
N ALA A 176 -16.78 14.30 8.03
CA ALA A 176 -17.27 14.55 6.67
C ALA A 176 -16.22 15.13 5.69
N THR A 177 -15.02 15.46 6.17
CA THR A 177 -13.95 16.05 5.36
C THR A 177 -13.34 14.99 4.46
N ASN A 178 -13.32 15.25 3.15
CA ASN A 178 -12.77 14.33 2.14
C ASN A 178 -11.25 14.48 1.90
N GLY A 179 -10.64 15.48 2.55
CA GLY A 179 -9.24 15.87 2.33
C GLY A 179 -9.08 16.87 1.20
N LYS A 180 -7.90 17.49 1.11
CA LYS A 180 -7.54 18.40 0.02
C LYS A 180 -7.33 17.62 -1.29
N THR A 181 -7.71 18.27 -2.40
CA THR A 181 -7.52 17.75 -3.77
C THR A 181 -6.89 18.81 -4.64
N GLY A 182 -6.11 18.41 -5.64
CA GLY A 182 -5.50 19.31 -6.61
C GLY A 182 -5.02 18.55 -7.85
N GLY A 183 -4.19 19.21 -8.67
CA GLY A 183 -3.66 18.67 -9.92
C GLY A 183 -4.53 18.98 -11.14
N SER A 184 -4.03 18.61 -12.31
CA SER A 184 -4.72 18.78 -13.60
C SER A 184 -4.29 17.67 -14.57
N GLU A 185 -5.26 17.10 -15.28
CA GLU A 185 -4.99 16.02 -16.26
C GLU A 185 -4.31 16.54 -17.53
N SER A 186 -4.56 17.79 -17.89
CA SER A 186 -3.94 18.45 -19.04
C SER A 186 -3.50 19.87 -18.70
N VAL A 187 -2.48 20.37 -19.39
CA VAL A 187 -1.97 21.73 -19.20
C VAL A 187 -1.93 22.45 -20.55
N THR A 188 -2.46 23.67 -20.58
CA THR A 188 -2.26 24.62 -21.68
C THR A 188 -1.23 25.66 -21.25
N LEU A 189 -0.14 25.76 -21.99
CA LEU A 189 0.91 26.74 -21.70
C LEU A 189 0.40 28.17 -21.95
N THR A 190 0.67 29.05 -20.99
CA THR A 190 0.48 30.49 -21.14
C THR A 190 1.71 31.14 -21.76
N GLN A 191 1.56 32.38 -22.25
CA GLN A 191 2.69 33.13 -22.79
C GLN A 191 3.81 33.32 -21.76
N SER A 192 3.50 33.48 -20.47
CA SER A 192 4.49 33.62 -19.41
C SER A 192 5.27 32.33 -19.12
N GLN A 193 4.78 31.18 -19.60
CA GLN A 193 5.44 29.88 -19.45
C GLN A 193 6.35 29.54 -20.64
N MET A 194 6.39 30.38 -21.68
CA MET A 194 7.27 30.19 -22.83
C MET A 194 8.62 30.87 -22.61
N PRO A 195 9.75 30.15 -22.75
CA PRO A 195 11.07 30.77 -22.75
C PRO A 195 11.23 31.81 -23.87
N SER A 196 12.19 32.73 -23.70
CA SER A 196 12.57 33.68 -24.75
C SER A 196 12.96 32.92 -26.03
N HIS A 197 12.41 33.33 -27.17
CA HIS A 197 12.62 32.73 -28.48
C HIS A 197 12.47 33.76 -29.59
N SER A 198 12.82 33.39 -30.83
CA SER A 198 12.66 34.22 -32.02
C SER A 198 11.59 33.68 -32.96
N HIS A 199 11.03 34.57 -33.76
CA HIS A 199 10.12 34.22 -34.85
C HIS A 199 10.80 34.48 -36.19
N GLY A 200 10.43 33.68 -37.19
CA GLY A 200 10.74 34.00 -38.58
C GLY A 200 10.01 35.26 -39.05
N ASN A 201 10.47 35.82 -40.17
CA ASN A 201 10.02 37.13 -40.65
C ASN A 201 8.53 37.21 -41.02
N GLY A 202 7.82 36.09 -41.24
CA GLY A 202 6.39 36.10 -41.55
C GLY A 202 6.07 36.94 -42.79
N THR A 203 5.22 37.96 -42.62
CA THR A 203 4.87 38.94 -43.67
C THR A 203 5.57 40.27 -43.47
N LEU A 204 6.68 40.33 -42.72
CA LEU A 204 7.42 41.56 -42.53
C LEU A 204 8.03 42.03 -43.86
N TYR A 205 7.65 43.23 -44.29
CA TYR A 205 8.23 43.91 -45.44
C TYR A 205 8.39 45.41 -45.15
N THR A 206 9.30 46.06 -45.90
CA THR A 206 9.44 47.52 -45.90
C THR A 206 8.55 48.10 -46.99
N GLN A 207 7.80 49.16 -46.70
CA GLN A 207 6.87 49.79 -47.67
C GLN A 207 7.57 50.42 -48.89
N ALA A 208 8.88 50.66 -48.79
CA ALA A 208 9.71 51.12 -49.89
C ALA A 208 11.07 50.40 -49.83
N ALA A 209 11.67 50.13 -50.99
CA ALA A 209 13.11 49.94 -51.06
C ALA A 209 13.72 51.25 -50.55
N GLY A 210 14.52 51.20 -49.48
CA GLY A 210 15.09 52.41 -48.91
C GLY A 210 15.79 53.26 -49.96
N ASN A 211 15.86 54.57 -49.68
CA ASN A 211 16.52 55.47 -50.60
C ASN A 211 17.98 55.04 -50.76
N HIS A 212 18.40 54.80 -51.99
CA HIS A 212 19.74 54.30 -52.31
C HIS A 212 20.27 55.08 -53.51
N THR A 213 21.59 55.19 -53.59
CA THR A 213 22.26 55.82 -54.74
C THR A 213 22.65 54.76 -55.75
N HIS A 214 22.61 55.12 -57.02
CA HIS A 214 23.16 54.31 -58.10
C HIS A 214 24.37 55.03 -58.69
N THR A 215 25.44 54.28 -58.95
CA THR A 215 26.52 54.74 -59.82
C THR A 215 26.13 54.33 -61.24
N VAL A 216 25.95 55.29 -62.14
CA VAL A 216 25.79 54.98 -63.57
C VAL A 216 27.18 54.72 -64.17
N PRO A 217 27.50 53.50 -64.64
CA PRO A 217 28.76 53.26 -65.31
C PRO A 217 28.71 54.00 -66.65
N MET A 218 29.64 54.93 -66.86
CA MET A 218 29.87 55.54 -68.17
C MET A 218 31.11 54.89 -68.78
N ASP A 219 30.96 54.33 -69.98
CA ASP A 219 32.08 53.81 -70.74
C ASP A 219 33.06 54.96 -71.01
N GLN A 220 34.28 54.84 -70.47
CA GLN A 220 35.36 55.77 -70.80
C GLN A 220 35.74 55.54 -72.26
N HIS A 221 35.15 56.31 -73.17
CA HIS A 221 35.71 56.47 -74.49
C HIS A 221 36.96 57.34 -74.38
N GLY A 222 38.12 56.67 -74.27
CA GLY A 222 39.46 57.12 -74.67
C GLY A 222 39.86 58.55 -74.36
N ALA A 223 40.90 58.70 -73.53
CA ALA A 223 41.56 59.96 -73.15
C ALA A 223 41.55 61.03 -74.26
N GLY A 224 40.66 62.02 -74.14
CA GLY A 224 40.64 63.23 -74.96
C GLY A 224 39.27 63.78 -75.37
N GLY A 225 38.17 63.03 -75.24
CA GLY A 225 36.81 63.49 -75.59
C GLY A 225 36.02 64.01 -74.39
N SER A 226 35.43 65.21 -74.49
CA SER A 226 34.46 65.70 -73.49
C SER A 226 33.21 64.82 -73.48
N ASN A 227 32.77 64.37 -72.30
CA ASN A 227 31.49 63.67 -72.13
C ASN A 227 30.34 64.65 -72.41
N VAL A 228 29.63 64.49 -73.53
CA VAL A 228 28.48 65.33 -73.88
C VAL A 228 27.19 64.57 -73.55
N VAL A 229 26.53 64.94 -72.45
CA VAL A 229 25.12 64.60 -72.25
C VAL A 229 24.29 65.60 -73.04
N TYR A 230 23.50 65.12 -74.01
CA TYR A 230 22.67 66.00 -74.84
C TYR A 230 21.51 66.56 -74.03
N SER A 231 21.59 67.82 -73.63
CA SER A 231 20.46 68.54 -73.02
C SER A 231 19.49 69.00 -74.13
N PRO A 232 18.18 68.70 -74.05
CA PRO A 232 17.20 69.15 -75.05
C PRO A 232 17.07 70.67 -75.17
N THR A 233 17.65 71.43 -74.22
CA THR A 233 17.53 72.89 -74.12
C THR A 233 18.75 73.66 -74.64
N GLY A 234 19.69 72.99 -75.32
CA GLY A 234 20.68 73.66 -76.17
C GLY A 234 21.83 74.38 -75.44
N GLN A 235 22.07 74.07 -74.16
CA GLN A 235 23.28 74.53 -73.46
C GLN A 235 24.35 73.44 -73.49
N ASN A 236 25.37 73.63 -74.32
CA ASN A 236 26.55 72.77 -74.39
C ASN A 236 27.56 73.20 -73.33
N GLY A 237 27.91 72.31 -72.40
CA GLY A 237 29.05 72.52 -71.49
C GLY A 237 28.88 72.02 -70.06
N PHE A 238 28.37 70.81 -69.83
CA PHE A 238 28.35 70.21 -68.50
C PHE A 238 29.37 69.06 -68.42
N ASN A 239 30.50 69.27 -67.73
CA ASN A 239 31.39 68.18 -67.33
C ASN A 239 30.79 67.50 -66.10
N ILE A 240 30.18 66.32 -66.28
CA ILE A 240 29.69 65.53 -65.15
C ILE A 240 30.82 64.64 -64.68
N ALA A 241 31.62 65.14 -63.74
CA ALA A 241 32.54 64.30 -62.98
C ALA A 241 31.72 63.52 -61.96
N ASP A 242 31.45 62.25 -62.26
CA ASP A 242 30.77 61.28 -61.40
C ASP A 242 29.27 61.58 -61.16
N PRO A 243 28.36 61.17 -62.06
CA PRO A 243 26.92 61.33 -61.85
C PRO A 243 26.45 60.39 -60.74
N THR A 244 26.62 60.83 -59.49
CA THR A 244 26.04 60.20 -58.32
C THR A 244 24.75 60.94 -57.96
N THR A 245 23.69 60.21 -57.69
CA THR A 245 22.48 60.80 -57.09
C THR A 245 22.81 61.28 -55.67
N SER A 246 22.29 62.44 -55.24
CA SER A 246 22.57 63.02 -53.92
C SER A 246 22.27 62.04 -52.78
N THR A 247 23.14 61.99 -51.75
CA THR A 247 22.94 61.17 -50.55
C THR A 247 21.61 61.51 -49.88
N ALA A 248 20.78 60.49 -49.67
CA ALA A 248 19.64 60.59 -48.77
C ALA A 248 20.16 60.72 -47.33
N GLY A 249 19.76 61.77 -46.61
CA GLY A 249 20.09 61.93 -45.19
C GLY A 249 19.54 60.79 -44.32
N SER A 250 19.91 60.76 -43.04
CA SER A 250 19.43 59.75 -42.09
C SER A 250 17.89 59.68 -42.07
N HIS A 251 17.32 58.51 -42.33
CA HIS A 251 15.87 58.27 -42.33
C HIS A 251 15.52 56.96 -41.61
N THR A 252 14.23 56.78 -41.31
CA THR A 252 13.70 55.59 -40.64
C THR A 252 12.80 54.78 -41.57
N HIS A 253 12.72 53.47 -41.33
CA HIS A 253 11.81 52.56 -42.02
C HIS A 253 10.69 52.14 -41.09
N THR A 254 9.44 52.25 -41.56
CA THR A 254 8.32 51.56 -40.93
C THR A 254 8.27 50.14 -41.47
N ILE A 255 8.59 49.16 -40.62
CA ILE A 255 8.36 47.75 -40.92
C ILE A 255 6.87 47.47 -40.69
N LEU A 256 6.19 46.98 -41.71
CA LEU A 256 4.80 46.55 -41.63
C LEU A 256 4.71 45.02 -41.75
N GLY A 257 3.59 44.47 -41.29
CA GLY A 257 3.30 43.03 -41.32
C GLY A 257 3.31 42.40 -39.94
N ALA A 258 3.27 41.07 -39.91
CA ALA A 258 3.36 40.28 -38.70
C ALA A 258 4.55 39.32 -38.78
N THR A 259 5.16 39.03 -37.64
CA THR A 259 6.09 37.90 -37.53
C THR A 259 5.36 36.59 -37.84
N ALA A 260 6.13 35.54 -38.15
CA ALA A 260 5.53 34.22 -38.40
C ALA A 260 4.77 33.74 -37.16
N THR A 261 3.54 33.25 -37.36
CA THR A 261 2.75 32.62 -36.29
C THR A 261 3.48 31.38 -35.78
N ALA A 262 3.59 31.24 -34.46
CA ALA A 262 4.11 30.04 -33.81
C ALA A 262 3.22 29.66 -32.62
N GLY A 263 3.09 28.35 -32.39
CA GLY A 263 2.22 27.78 -31.35
C GLY A 263 0.76 27.63 -31.77
N SER A 264 0.03 26.81 -31.03
CA SER A 264 -1.40 26.49 -31.27
C SER A 264 -2.25 26.51 -30.00
N SER A 265 -1.62 26.86 -28.85
CA SER A 265 -2.22 26.86 -27.51
C SER A 265 -3.01 25.58 -27.18
N GLN A 266 -2.62 24.45 -27.78
CA GLN A 266 -3.25 23.17 -27.50
C GLN A 266 -2.78 22.65 -26.15
N ALA A 267 -3.72 22.14 -25.36
CA ALA A 267 -3.40 21.46 -24.12
C ALA A 267 -2.63 20.16 -24.43
N HIS A 268 -1.70 19.80 -23.56
CA HIS A 268 -1.04 18.50 -23.62
C HIS A 268 -1.39 17.64 -22.40
N GLU A 269 -1.28 16.32 -22.57
CA GLU A 269 -1.43 15.33 -21.50
C GLU A 269 -0.40 15.59 -20.39
N ASN A 270 -0.85 15.51 -19.13
CA ASN A 270 -0.04 15.75 -17.93
C ASN A 270 -0.06 14.56 -16.96
N ARG A 271 -0.69 13.44 -17.34
CA ARG A 271 -0.72 12.21 -16.55
C ARG A 271 0.45 11.27 -16.91
N PRO A 272 1.13 10.68 -15.91
CA PRO A 272 2.02 9.55 -16.13
C PRO A 272 1.28 8.31 -16.67
N PRO A 273 1.98 7.32 -17.24
CA PRO A 273 1.38 6.01 -17.53
C PRO A 273 0.68 5.42 -16.30
N TYR A 274 -0.52 4.87 -16.48
CA TYR A 274 -1.36 4.41 -15.37
C TYR A 274 -2.06 3.07 -15.64
N TYR A 275 -2.43 2.39 -14.56
CA TYR A 275 -3.27 1.20 -14.55
C TYR A 275 -4.51 1.48 -13.69
N VAL A 276 -5.68 1.00 -14.13
CA VAL A 276 -6.96 1.36 -13.50
C VAL A 276 -7.35 0.32 -12.46
N LEU A 277 -7.43 0.77 -11.20
CA LEU A 277 -8.08 0.06 -10.09
C LEU A 277 -9.13 0.98 -9.47
N ALA A 278 -10.17 0.40 -8.90
CA ALA A 278 -11.08 1.14 -8.04
C ALA A 278 -10.45 1.33 -6.66
N PHE A 279 -10.92 2.35 -5.93
CA PHE A 279 -10.70 2.47 -4.50
C PHE A 279 -12.01 2.15 -3.78
N ILE A 280 -11.93 1.35 -2.73
CA ILE A 280 -13.07 1.06 -1.84
C ILE A 280 -12.71 1.40 -0.40
N MET A 281 -13.69 1.89 0.36
CA MET A 281 -13.55 2.29 1.75
C MET A 281 -14.41 1.42 2.66
N LYS A 282 -13.86 1.03 3.81
CA LYS A 282 -14.60 0.33 4.85
C LYS A 282 -15.59 1.30 5.51
N LEU A 283 -16.88 0.95 5.48
CA LEU A 283 -17.97 1.69 6.13
C LEU A 283 -18.02 1.49 7.65
#